data_AF-A0A932PBN6-F1
#
_entry.id   AF-A0A932PBN6-F1
#
_cell.length_a   1.000
_cell.length_b   1.000
_cell.length_c   1.000
_cell.angle_alpha   90.00
_cell.angle_beta   90.00
_cell.angle_gamma   90.00
#
_symmetry.space_group_name_H-M   'P 1'
#
loop_
_entity.id
_entity.type
_entity.pdbx_description
1 polymer ?
#
loop_
_entity_poly.entity_id
_entity_poly.type
_entity_poly.pdbx_seq_one_letter_code
_entity_poly.pdbx_strand_id
1 'polypeptide(L)'
;MDIPRFLMPLACVALMAFPSWAADLTKIDRKIAKEPAYRAQPKYCLLVFGPEARTRVWLVLDGDALYVDRNSNGDLTEDGERVAAKKGESSDTEQGSLSFEVGEFRDGPLTHKSLTVGVGKLDYLADREEQVKEYLAADPQARGYTVSVEVEVPGWNGAGIGGRVQQIAFFLDARGFLKFADKREDAPIIHFGGPWQVTLFGRHKLTVGRQADFVLGVGTPGIGPGTTAYVGYEGVIPEKVYPTVEIAYPPVREGAEPAKEQYELKGRC
;
A
#
# COMPACT_ATOMS: atom_id res chain seq x y z
N MET A 1 38.51 39.05 -47.55
CA MET A 1 38.29 37.63 -47.22
C MET A 1 37.53 37.63 -45.91
N ASP A 2 36.21 37.79 -45.99
CA ASP A 2 35.35 37.95 -44.84
C ASP A 2 34.66 36.61 -44.53
N ILE A 3 34.92 36.09 -43.34
CA ILE A 3 34.30 34.87 -42.83
C ILE A 3 33.05 35.29 -42.04
N PRO A 4 31.84 34.87 -42.41
CA PRO A 4 30.67 35.14 -41.58
C PRO A 4 30.67 34.19 -40.38
N ARG A 5 30.65 34.76 -39.18
CA ARG A 5 30.37 34.07 -37.92
C ARG A 5 28.94 33.51 -37.97
N PHE A 6 28.81 32.20 -38.10
CA PHE A 6 27.56 31.50 -37.80
C PHE A 6 27.36 31.46 -36.28
N LEU A 7 26.40 32.25 -35.79
CA LEU A 7 25.82 32.09 -34.46
C LEU A 7 24.87 30.88 -34.51
N MET A 8 25.28 29.78 -33.86
CA MET A 8 24.45 28.59 -33.66
C MET A 8 23.53 28.87 -32.45
N PRO A 9 22.20 28.86 -32.57
CA PRO A 9 21.33 29.04 -31.41
C PRO A 9 21.34 27.75 -30.60
N LEU A 10 21.82 27.84 -29.35
CA LEU A 10 21.72 26.81 -28.34
C LEU A 10 20.23 26.61 -28.00
N ALA A 11 19.60 25.60 -28.60
CA ALA A 11 18.24 25.21 -28.27
C ALA A 11 18.24 24.51 -26.91
N CYS A 12 17.98 25.26 -25.84
CA CYS A 12 17.67 24.71 -24.53
C CYS A 12 16.32 23.98 -24.61
N VAL A 13 16.33 22.66 -24.77
CA VAL A 13 15.17 21.81 -24.55
C VAL A 13 14.91 21.79 -23.04
N ALA A 14 14.06 22.70 -22.57
CA ALA A 14 13.52 22.64 -21.22
C ALA A 14 12.60 21.41 -21.14
N LEU A 15 13.10 20.34 -20.51
CA LEU A 15 12.28 19.24 -20.01
C LEU A 15 11.27 19.82 -19.02
N MET A 16 10.07 20.16 -19.48
CA MET A 16 8.94 20.44 -18.61
C MET A 16 8.58 19.13 -17.92
N ALA A 17 9.12 18.92 -16.72
CA ALA A 17 8.57 17.96 -15.79
C ALA A 17 7.18 18.48 -15.40
N PHE A 18 6.14 17.98 -16.07
CA PHE A 18 4.78 18.22 -15.62
C PHE A 18 4.65 17.62 -14.21
N PRO A 19 4.25 18.40 -13.20
CA PRO A 19 3.97 17.84 -11.90
C PRO A 19 2.81 16.86 -12.06
N SER A 20 3.06 15.56 -11.89
CA SER A 20 1.97 14.59 -11.81
C SER A 20 1.21 14.90 -10.54
N TRP A 21 0.07 15.59 -10.65
CA TRP A 21 -0.84 15.74 -9.52
C TRP A 21 -1.27 14.34 -9.09
N ALA A 22 -1.11 14.06 -7.79
CA ALA A 22 -1.61 12.82 -7.21
C ALA A 22 -3.12 12.71 -7.49
N ALA A 23 -3.56 11.54 -7.94
CA ALA A 23 -4.98 11.30 -8.17
C ALA A 23 -5.79 11.52 -6.89
N ASP A 24 -6.96 12.14 -7.02
CA ASP A 24 -7.92 12.24 -5.93
C ASP A 24 -8.66 10.90 -5.78
N LEU A 25 -8.13 10.05 -4.91
CA LEU A 25 -8.65 8.70 -4.68
C LEU A 25 -10.10 8.69 -4.18
N THR A 26 -10.58 9.80 -3.59
CA THR A 26 -11.97 9.89 -3.11
C THR A 26 -13.00 9.98 -4.25
N LYS A 27 -12.55 10.33 -5.45
CA LYS A 27 -13.39 10.44 -6.66
C LYS A 27 -13.36 9.19 -7.53
N ILE A 28 -12.64 8.15 -7.12
CA ILE A 28 -12.56 6.90 -7.88
C ILE A 28 -13.93 6.23 -7.88
N ASP A 29 -14.43 5.96 -9.09
CA ASP A 29 -15.68 5.22 -9.28
C ASP A 29 -15.52 3.77 -8.78
N ARG A 30 -16.47 3.36 -7.94
CA ARG A 30 -16.51 2.09 -7.21
C ARG A 30 -17.50 1.09 -7.82
N LYS A 31 -17.81 1.23 -9.11
CA LYS A 31 -18.67 0.29 -9.82
C LYS A 31 -17.97 -1.05 -10.04
N ILE A 32 -18.70 -2.13 -9.76
CA ILE A 32 -18.42 -3.48 -10.26
C ILE A 32 -19.48 -3.75 -11.33
N ALA A 33 -19.05 -4.12 -12.54
CA ALA A 33 -19.94 -4.34 -13.67
C ALA A 33 -20.77 -5.61 -13.51
N LYS A 34 -20.17 -6.69 -13.01
CA LYS A 34 -20.85 -7.96 -12.77
C LYS A 34 -20.20 -8.70 -11.61
N GLU A 35 -21.03 -9.16 -10.68
CA GLU A 35 -20.60 -9.90 -9.50
C GLU A 35 -21.03 -11.38 -9.64
N PRO A 36 -20.22 -12.33 -9.14
CA PRO A 36 -20.62 -13.72 -9.03
C PRO A 36 -21.69 -13.88 -7.94
N ALA A 37 -22.36 -15.04 -7.94
CA ALA A 37 -23.20 -15.43 -6.81
C ALA A 37 -22.31 -15.86 -5.63
N TYR A 38 -22.03 -14.92 -4.74
CA TYR A 38 -21.22 -15.17 -3.53
C TYR A 38 -21.88 -16.20 -2.62
N ARG A 39 -21.06 -17.01 -1.94
CA ARG A 39 -21.52 -18.07 -1.03
C ARG A 39 -21.58 -17.61 0.43
N ALA A 40 -20.67 -16.73 0.82
CA ALA A 40 -20.58 -16.06 2.10
C ALA A 40 -20.83 -14.55 1.92
N GLN A 41 -20.76 -13.81 3.02
CA GLN A 41 -20.80 -12.36 2.95
C GLN A 41 -19.49 -11.84 2.31
N PRO A 42 -19.56 -11.14 1.16
CA PRO A 42 -18.38 -10.67 0.47
C PRO A 42 -17.66 -9.58 1.26
N LYS A 43 -16.32 -9.53 1.16
CA LYS A 43 -15.48 -8.44 1.69
C LYS A 43 -14.67 -7.80 0.57
N TYR A 44 -14.81 -6.49 0.43
CA TYR A 44 -14.33 -5.71 -0.72
C TYR A 44 -13.07 -4.91 -0.41
N CYS A 45 -12.14 -4.86 -1.37
CA CYS A 45 -11.01 -3.94 -1.44
C CYS A 45 -10.78 -3.53 -2.89
N LEU A 46 -10.42 -2.27 -3.12
CA LEU A 46 -10.07 -1.77 -4.44
C LEU A 46 -8.57 -1.48 -4.50
N LEU A 47 -7.90 -2.06 -5.49
CA LEU A 47 -6.52 -1.70 -5.82
C LEU A 47 -6.54 -0.70 -6.97
N VAL A 48 -5.66 0.29 -6.92
CA VAL A 48 -5.48 1.25 -8.00
C VAL A 48 -4.01 1.40 -8.35
N PHE A 49 -3.70 1.60 -9.63
CA PHE A 49 -2.32 1.53 -10.12
C PHE A 49 -1.86 2.78 -10.86
N GLY A 50 -0.56 3.07 -10.70
CA GLY A 50 0.16 4.15 -11.38
C GLY A 50 -0.07 5.54 -10.75
N PRO A 51 0.68 6.58 -11.18
CA PRO A 51 0.62 7.91 -10.57
C PRO A 51 -0.78 8.54 -10.60
N GLU A 52 -1.58 8.18 -11.60
CA GLU A 52 -2.93 8.71 -11.83
C GLU A 52 -4.06 7.77 -11.37
N ALA A 53 -3.73 6.62 -10.76
CA ALA A 53 -4.71 5.66 -10.23
C ALA A 53 -5.80 5.23 -11.25
N ARG A 54 -5.44 5.12 -12.54
CA ARG A 54 -6.41 4.88 -13.64
C ARG A 54 -6.90 3.44 -13.69
N THR A 55 -5.99 2.51 -13.47
CA THR A 55 -6.30 1.08 -13.48
C THR A 55 -6.84 0.69 -12.12
N ARG A 56 -7.94 -0.06 -12.13
CA ARG A 56 -8.75 -0.39 -10.97
C ARG A 56 -8.95 -1.90 -10.95
N VAL A 57 -8.48 -2.56 -9.90
CA VAL A 57 -8.59 -4.01 -9.74
C VAL A 57 -9.36 -4.28 -8.46
N TRP A 58 -10.54 -4.86 -8.59
CA TRP A 58 -11.33 -5.33 -7.47
C TRP A 58 -10.77 -6.61 -6.87
N LEU A 59 -10.73 -6.64 -5.54
CA LEU A 59 -10.55 -7.83 -4.72
C LEU A 59 -11.82 -8.06 -3.91
N VAL A 60 -12.44 -9.24 -4.04
CA VAL A 60 -13.61 -9.62 -3.25
C VAL A 60 -13.39 -10.98 -2.63
N LEU A 61 -13.23 -11.01 -1.30
CA LEU A 61 -13.15 -12.24 -0.53
C LEU A 61 -14.56 -12.80 -0.32
N ASP A 62 -14.74 -14.08 -0.61
CA ASP A 62 -15.96 -14.86 -0.42
C ASP A 62 -15.61 -16.21 0.24
N GLY A 63 -15.60 -16.22 1.58
CA GLY A 63 -15.21 -17.40 2.36
C GLY A 63 -13.74 -17.78 2.13
N ASP A 64 -13.50 -18.91 1.46
CA ASP A 64 -12.17 -19.43 1.10
C ASP A 64 -11.76 -19.15 -0.36
N ALA A 65 -12.53 -18.30 -1.04
CA ALA A 65 -12.27 -17.85 -2.39
C ALA A 65 -12.01 -16.34 -2.44
N LEU A 66 -11.12 -15.93 -3.32
CA LEU A 66 -10.88 -14.53 -3.65
C LEU A 66 -11.21 -14.32 -5.13
N TYR A 67 -12.11 -13.39 -5.42
CA TYR A 67 -12.38 -12.92 -6.78
C TYR A 67 -11.51 -11.70 -7.08
N VAL A 68 -10.85 -11.72 -8.24
CA VAL A 68 -9.90 -10.68 -8.66
C VAL A 68 -10.21 -10.23 -10.08
N ASP A 69 -10.44 -8.93 -10.26
CA ASP A 69 -10.63 -8.28 -11.56
C ASP A 69 -9.29 -8.12 -12.30
N ARG A 70 -8.78 -9.21 -12.86
CA ARG A 70 -7.40 -9.27 -13.41
C ARG A 70 -7.20 -8.40 -14.64
N ASN A 71 -8.28 -8.00 -15.31
CA ASN A 71 -8.24 -7.20 -16.54
C ASN A 71 -8.86 -5.80 -16.36
N SER A 72 -9.26 -5.44 -15.13
CA SER A 72 -9.79 -4.13 -14.76
C SER A 72 -11.08 -3.73 -15.47
N ASN A 73 -11.92 -4.71 -15.85
CA ASN A 73 -13.19 -4.48 -16.53
C ASN A 73 -14.40 -4.48 -15.57
N GLY A 74 -14.20 -4.90 -14.32
CA GLY A 74 -15.22 -4.99 -13.27
C GLY A 74 -16.21 -6.15 -13.42
N ASP A 75 -16.00 -7.10 -14.33
CA ASP A 75 -16.76 -8.35 -14.41
C ASP A 75 -16.00 -9.43 -13.65
N LEU A 76 -16.42 -9.73 -12.42
CA LEU A 76 -15.79 -10.72 -11.52
C LEU A 76 -16.24 -12.17 -11.77
N THR A 77 -16.86 -12.44 -12.93
CA THR A 77 -17.40 -13.75 -13.30
C THR A 77 -16.61 -14.46 -14.39
N GLU A 78 -15.53 -13.85 -14.87
CA GLU A 78 -14.72 -14.40 -15.95
C GLU A 78 -13.85 -15.57 -15.47
N ASP A 79 -13.45 -16.42 -16.42
CA ASP A 79 -12.59 -17.55 -16.13
C ASP A 79 -11.22 -17.08 -15.62
N GLY A 80 -10.78 -17.64 -14.48
CA GLY A 80 -9.49 -17.31 -13.85
C GLY A 80 -9.53 -16.21 -12.79
N GLU A 81 -10.65 -15.52 -12.63
CA GLU A 81 -10.79 -14.47 -11.60
C GLU A 81 -11.04 -15.02 -10.21
N ARG A 82 -11.65 -16.21 -10.11
CA ARG A 82 -11.80 -16.93 -8.85
C ARG A 82 -10.51 -17.66 -8.49
N VAL A 83 -9.85 -17.22 -7.42
CA VAL A 83 -8.66 -17.82 -6.84
C VAL A 83 -9.03 -18.54 -5.55
N ALA A 84 -8.69 -19.82 -5.44
CA ALA A 84 -8.86 -20.58 -4.20
C ALA A 84 -7.69 -20.30 -3.24
N ALA A 85 -7.96 -20.28 -1.94
CA ALA A 85 -6.90 -20.19 -0.94
C ALA A 85 -5.92 -21.37 -1.07
N LYS A 86 -4.62 -21.09 -1.04
CA LYS A 86 -3.60 -22.12 -0.87
C LYS A 86 -3.57 -22.59 0.58
N LYS A 87 -3.55 -23.91 0.76
CA LYS A 87 -3.20 -24.59 2.01
C LYS A 87 -1.77 -25.11 1.84
N GLY A 88 -0.79 -24.58 2.56
CA GLY A 88 0.63 -24.95 2.40
C GLY A 88 1.42 -24.88 3.70
N GLU A 89 2.54 -25.58 3.82
CA GLU A 89 3.27 -25.94 5.06
C GLU A 89 3.72 -24.78 5.98
N SER A 90 3.70 -23.53 5.52
CA SER A 90 3.91 -22.32 6.33
C SER A 90 2.61 -21.70 6.87
N SER A 91 1.46 -22.20 6.42
CA SER A 91 0.24 -22.14 7.20
C SER A 91 0.42 -23.16 8.32
N ASP A 92 0.65 -22.67 9.54
CA ASP A 92 0.10 -23.35 10.70
C ASP A 92 -1.39 -23.56 10.38
N THR A 93 -1.70 -24.72 9.82
CA THR A 93 -3.06 -25.20 9.58
C THR A 93 -3.80 -25.41 10.91
N GLU A 94 -3.14 -25.12 12.04
CA GLU A 94 -3.74 -24.93 13.35
C GLU A 94 -4.29 -23.51 13.61
N GLN A 95 -4.06 -22.48 12.77
CA GLN A 95 -4.42 -21.09 13.11
C GLN A 95 -5.27 -20.29 12.10
N GLY A 96 -5.83 -20.90 11.04
CA GLY A 96 -6.94 -20.27 10.29
C GLY A 96 -6.58 -19.03 9.44
N SER A 97 -5.34 -18.96 8.97
CA SER A 97 -4.89 -17.97 7.96
C SER A 97 -5.09 -18.50 6.54
N LEU A 98 -5.42 -17.63 5.59
CA LEU A 98 -5.55 -17.93 4.16
C LEU A 98 -4.52 -17.13 3.36
N SER A 99 -4.00 -17.73 2.30
CA SER A 99 -3.14 -17.04 1.32
C SER A 99 -3.67 -17.28 -0.08
N PHE A 100 -3.80 -16.21 -0.85
CA PHE A 100 -4.26 -16.24 -2.24
C PHE A 100 -3.14 -15.75 -3.14
N GLU A 101 -2.60 -16.65 -3.96
CA GLU A 101 -1.61 -16.31 -4.98
C GLU A 101 -2.33 -16.05 -6.30
N VAL A 102 -2.46 -14.77 -6.64
CA VAL A 102 -3.11 -14.34 -7.88
C VAL A 102 -2.15 -14.46 -9.06
N GLY A 103 -0.87 -14.11 -8.83
CA GLY A 103 0.17 -14.15 -9.84
C GLY A 103 0.28 -12.82 -10.60
N GLU A 104 0.31 -12.91 -11.93
CA GLU A 104 0.47 -11.74 -12.81
C GLU A 104 -0.85 -11.19 -13.34
N PHE A 105 -0.85 -9.89 -13.64
CA PHE A 105 -1.96 -9.19 -14.30
C PHE A 105 -1.45 -7.95 -15.05
N ARG A 106 -2.31 -7.36 -15.88
CA ARG A 106 -1.96 -6.24 -16.77
C ARG A 106 -2.49 -4.92 -16.23
N ASP A 107 -1.68 -3.88 -16.35
CA ASP A 107 -2.05 -2.48 -16.17
C ASP A 107 -1.66 -1.73 -17.45
N GLY A 108 -2.58 -1.69 -18.42
CA GLY A 108 -2.30 -1.16 -19.76
C GLY A 108 -1.06 -1.83 -20.38
N PRO A 109 0.02 -1.08 -20.68
CA PRO A 109 1.25 -1.66 -21.21
C PRO A 109 2.10 -2.39 -20.15
N LEU A 110 1.89 -2.12 -18.87
CA LEU A 110 2.68 -2.65 -17.76
C LEU A 110 2.20 -4.04 -17.35
N THR A 111 3.11 -4.85 -16.80
CA THR A 111 2.77 -6.15 -16.22
C THR A 111 3.20 -6.18 -14.77
N HIS A 112 2.26 -6.42 -13.87
CA HIS A 112 2.53 -6.61 -12.44
C HIS A 112 2.62 -8.09 -12.13
N LYS A 113 3.39 -8.46 -11.10
CA LYS A 113 3.66 -9.84 -10.74
C LYS A 113 3.45 -10.10 -9.26
N SER A 114 3.33 -11.38 -8.92
CA SER A 114 3.27 -11.86 -7.54
C SER A 114 2.25 -11.12 -6.68
N LEU A 115 1.07 -10.83 -7.25
CA LEU A 115 -0.04 -10.33 -6.44
C LEU A 115 -0.47 -11.44 -5.49
N THR A 116 -0.37 -11.14 -4.19
CA THR A 116 -0.74 -12.04 -3.11
C THR A 116 -1.60 -11.32 -2.08
N VAL A 117 -2.65 -11.98 -1.63
CA VAL A 117 -3.51 -11.51 -0.53
C VAL A 117 -3.38 -12.49 0.62
N GLY A 118 -2.95 -12.00 1.78
CA GLY A 118 -2.98 -12.73 3.03
C GLY A 118 -4.20 -12.35 3.85
N VAL A 119 -4.83 -13.33 4.49
CA VAL A 119 -5.93 -13.13 5.45
C VAL A 119 -5.54 -13.86 6.73
N GLY A 120 -5.57 -13.16 7.85
CA GLY A 120 -5.07 -13.70 9.12
C GLY A 120 -5.91 -13.27 10.31
N LYS A 121 -5.76 -14.01 11.42
CA LYS A 121 -6.26 -13.58 12.72
C LYS A 121 -5.53 -12.32 13.17
N LEU A 122 -6.16 -11.57 14.08
CA LEU A 122 -5.63 -10.32 14.64
C LEU A 122 -5.42 -10.41 16.15
N ASP A 123 -5.70 -11.56 16.77
CA ASP A 123 -5.66 -11.78 18.21
C ASP A 123 -4.29 -11.45 18.82
N TYR A 124 -3.21 -11.80 18.14
CA TYR A 124 -1.84 -11.47 18.57
C TYR A 124 -1.54 -9.96 18.64
N LEU A 125 -2.41 -9.11 18.06
CA LEU A 125 -2.31 -7.66 18.10
C LEU A 125 -3.23 -7.03 19.16
N ALA A 126 -4.25 -7.74 19.65
CA ALA A 126 -5.28 -7.18 20.52
C ALA A 126 -4.73 -6.58 21.83
N ASP A 127 -3.63 -7.12 22.35
CA ASP A 127 -3.00 -6.61 23.58
C ASP A 127 -2.25 -5.29 23.38
N ARG A 128 -1.87 -4.97 22.13
CA ARG A 128 -1.06 -3.78 21.79
C ARG A 128 -1.85 -2.74 21.01
N GLU A 129 -2.94 -3.15 20.38
CA GLU A 129 -3.71 -2.34 19.45
C GLU A 129 -5.18 -2.28 19.88
N GLU A 130 -5.54 -1.21 20.59
CA GLU A 130 -6.89 -1.03 21.14
C GLU A 130 -7.99 -1.13 20.06
N GLN A 131 -7.76 -0.54 18.89
CA GLN A 131 -8.67 -0.66 17.74
C GLN A 131 -8.89 -2.11 17.28
N VAL A 132 -7.85 -2.96 17.38
CA VAL A 132 -7.97 -4.38 17.05
C VAL A 132 -8.76 -5.10 18.14
N LYS A 133 -8.50 -4.79 19.41
CA LYS A 133 -9.26 -5.34 20.54
C LYS A 133 -10.75 -5.02 20.44
N GLU A 134 -11.11 -3.78 20.15
CA GLU A 134 -12.50 -3.36 19.93
C GLU A 134 -13.13 -4.07 18.74
N TYR A 135 -12.37 -4.21 17.64
CA TYR A 135 -12.86 -4.89 16.44
C TYR A 135 -13.15 -6.38 16.69
N LEU A 136 -12.27 -7.07 17.40
CA LEU A 136 -12.46 -8.47 17.78
C LEU A 136 -13.55 -8.65 18.85
N ALA A 137 -13.79 -7.65 19.70
CA ALA A 137 -14.91 -7.68 20.63
C ALA A 137 -16.27 -7.57 19.92
N ALA A 138 -16.34 -6.80 18.82
CA ALA A 138 -17.53 -6.69 17.99
C ALA A 138 -17.75 -7.93 17.10
N ASP A 139 -16.67 -8.50 16.58
CA ASP A 139 -16.68 -9.73 15.77
C ASP A 139 -15.44 -10.58 16.09
N PRO A 140 -15.56 -11.63 16.93
CA PRO A 140 -14.44 -12.51 17.26
C PRO A 140 -13.88 -13.29 16.05
N GLN A 141 -14.61 -13.36 14.94
CA GLN A 141 -14.16 -13.97 13.69
C GLN A 141 -13.60 -12.97 12.69
N ALA A 142 -13.51 -11.69 13.06
CA ALA A 142 -12.87 -10.70 12.24
C ALA A 142 -11.43 -11.08 11.87
N ARG A 143 -11.00 -10.60 10.70
CA ARG A 143 -9.69 -10.88 10.11
C ARG A 143 -9.03 -9.60 9.67
N GLY A 144 -7.70 -9.64 9.64
CA GLY A 144 -6.86 -8.63 9.01
C GLY A 144 -6.40 -9.09 7.64
N TYR A 145 -5.85 -8.16 6.88
CA TYR A 145 -5.43 -8.41 5.51
C TYR A 145 -4.01 -7.90 5.27
N THR A 146 -3.30 -8.58 4.39
CA THR A 146 -2.09 -8.06 3.72
C THR A 146 -2.31 -8.14 2.22
N VAL A 147 -1.80 -7.16 1.48
CA VAL A 147 -1.79 -7.18 0.02
C VAL A 147 -0.40 -6.83 -0.45
N SER A 148 0.25 -7.74 -1.16
CA SER A 148 1.59 -7.57 -1.72
C SER A 148 1.52 -7.71 -3.22
N VAL A 149 2.30 -6.89 -3.93
CA VAL A 149 2.47 -6.99 -5.38
C VAL A 149 3.86 -6.50 -5.76
N GLU A 150 4.45 -7.13 -6.78
CA GLU A 150 5.64 -6.61 -7.43
C GLU A 150 5.22 -5.76 -8.61
N VAL A 151 5.42 -4.45 -8.45
CA VAL A 151 4.93 -3.42 -9.37
C VAL A 151 6.03 -3.08 -10.37
N GLU A 152 5.71 -3.14 -11.65
CA GLU A 152 6.52 -2.50 -12.69
C GLU A 152 6.30 -0.99 -12.59
N VAL A 153 7.33 -0.25 -12.16
CA VAL A 153 7.29 1.19 -11.97
C VAL A 153 8.29 1.83 -12.95
N PRO A 154 7.83 2.51 -14.01
CA PRO A 154 8.73 3.12 -14.98
C PRO A 154 9.78 4.03 -14.33
N GLY A 155 11.05 3.83 -14.70
CA GLY A 155 12.18 4.60 -14.16
C GLY A 155 12.74 4.09 -12.83
N TRP A 156 12.18 3.01 -12.27
CA TRP A 156 12.64 2.41 -11.03
C TRP A 156 12.96 0.93 -11.22
N ASN A 157 13.97 0.46 -10.49
CA ASN A 157 14.30 -0.97 -10.38
C ASN A 157 14.29 -1.35 -8.90
N GLY A 158 13.65 -2.47 -8.58
CA GLY A 158 13.70 -3.10 -7.27
C GLY A 158 14.23 -4.52 -7.33
N ALA A 159 14.25 -5.20 -6.17
CA ALA A 159 14.70 -6.58 -6.05
C ALA A 159 13.67 -7.65 -6.48
N GLY A 160 12.46 -7.24 -6.91
CA GLY A 160 11.41 -8.16 -7.34
C GLY A 160 11.66 -8.79 -8.72
N ILE A 161 10.75 -9.68 -9.14
CA ILE A 161 10.82 -10.44 -10.39
C ILE A 161 10.94 -9.50 -11.59
N GLY A 162 12.05 -9.63 -12.30
CA GLY A 162 12.35 -8.80 -13.46
C GLY A 162 12.59 -7.33 -13.13
N GLY A 163 13.14 -7.04 -11.94
CA GLY A 163 13.49 -5.68 -11.51
C GLY A 163 12.31 -4.87 -10.97
N ARG A 164 11.18 -5.52 -10.67
CA ARG A 164 9.99 -4.84 -10.16
C ARG A 164 10.19 -4.35 -8.73
N VAL A 165 9.48 -3.28 -8.39
CA VAL A 165 9.44 -2.73 -7.04
C VAL A 165 8.39 -3.48 -6.25
N GLN A 166 8.79 -4.20 -5.20
CA GLN A 166 7.84 -4.80 -4.27
C GLN A 166 7.08 -3.69 -3.54
N GLN A 167 5.76 -3.79 -3.45
CA GLN A 167 4.94 -2.92 -2.62
C GLN A 167 3.97 -3.74 -1.79
N ILE A 168 3.82 -3.39 -0.51
CA ILE A 168 3.04 -4.16 0.46
C ILE A 168 2.20 -3.23 1.33
N ALA A 169 0.89 -3.49 1.36
CA ALA A 169 0.02 -3.05 2.44
C ALA A 169 0.01 -4.13 3.53
N PHE A 170 0.53 -3.80 4.71
CA PHE A 170 0.62 -4.71 5.85
C PHE A 170 -0.71 -4.77 6.62
N PHE A 171 -0.78 -5.69 7.60
CA PHE A 171 -1.91 -5.74 8.55
C PHE A 171 -2.14 -4.40 9.24
N LEU A 172 -1.08 -3.62 9.51
CA LEU A 172 -1.16 -2.31 10.15
C LEU A 172 -0.31 -1.27 9.43
N ASP A 173 -0.82 -0.05 9.42
CA ASP A 173 -0.07 1.17 9.17
C ASP A 173 -0.27 2.17 10.32
N ALA A 174 0.26 3.38 10.15
CA ALA A 174 0.15 4.44 11.15
C ALA A 174 -1.30 4.91 11.41
N ARG A 175 -2.25 4.56 10.54
CA ARG A 175 -3.67 4.96 10.65
C ARG A 175 -4.56 3.85 11.20
N GLY A 176 -4.05 2.62 11.32
CA GLY A 176 -4.77 1.49 11.87
C GLY A 176 -4.51 0.22 11.07
N PHE A 177 -5.45 -0.72 11.08
CA PHE A 177 -5.27 -2.02 10.45
C PHE A 177 -6.14 -2.19 9.19
N LEU A 178 -5.63 -2.93 8.21
CA LEU A 178 -6.29 -3.11 6.93
C LEU A 178 -7.51 -4.02 7.10
N LYS A 179 -8.67 -3.53 6.67
CA LYS A 179 -9.95 -4.24 6.66
C LYS A 179 -10.59 -4.16 5.30
N PHE A 180 -11.00 -5.30 4.75
CA PHE A 180 -11.90 -5.30 3.61
C PHE A 180 -13.32 -5.00 4.09
N ALA A 181 -14.07 -4.21 3.32
CA ALA A 181 -15.38 -3.70 3.74
C ALA A 181 -16.52 -4.66 3.38
N ASP A 182 -17.63 -4.62 4.10
CA ASP A 182 -18.85 -5.41 3.79
C ASP A 182 -19.58 -4.94 2.53
N LYS A 183 -19.30 -3.71 2.10
CA LYS A 183 -19.91 -3.06 0.94
C LYS A 183 -18.81 -2.46 0.07
N ARG A 184 -18.97 -2.56 -1.25
CA ARG A 184 -18.01 -2.02 -2.21
C ARG A 184 -17.85 -0.50 -2.11
N GLU A 185 -18.91 0.22 -1.73
CA GLU A 185 -18.90 1.67 -1.56
C GLU A 185 -17.94 2.10 -0.43
N ASP A 186 -17.78 1.23 0.58
CA ASP A 186 -16.95 1.47 1.75
C ASP A 186 -15.55 0.82 1.64
N ALA A 187 -15.25 0.14 0.53
CA ALA A 187 -14.00 -0.58 0.33
C ALA A 187 -12.76 0.32 0.57
N PRO A 188 -11.73 -0.15 1.28
CA PRO A 188 -10.45 0.55 1.28
C PRO A 188 -9.89 0.64 -0.14
N ILE A 189 -9.10 1.69 -0.40
CA ILE A 189 -8.32 1.82 -1.64
C ILE A 189 -6.84 1.69 -1.30
N ILE A 190 -6.17 0.71 -1.89
CA ILE A 190 -4.71 0.58 -1.85
C ILE A 190 -4.15 1.08 -3.19
N HIS A 191 -3.23 2.03 -3.14
CA HIS A 191 -2.71 2.69 -4.34
C HIS A 191 -1.29 2.23 -4.66
N PHE A 192 -1.13 1.26 -5.54
CA PHE A 192 0.19 0.77 -5.95
C PHE A 192 0.79 1.61 -7.08
N GLY A 193 2.11 1.82 -7.07
CA GLY A 193 2.80 2.59 -8.12
C GLY A 193 2.37 4.08 -8.19
N GLY A 194 1.69 4.58 -7.15
CA GLY A 194 1.36 5.99 -6.98
C GLY A 194 2.56 6.85 -6.52
N PRO A 195 2.32 8.14 -6.21
CA PRO A 195 3.36 9.03 -5.70
C PRO A 195 3.86 8.62 -4.32
N TRP A 196 5.17 8.45 -4.19
CA TRP A 196 5.81 8.04 -2.94
C TRP A 196 5.90 9.17 -1.91
N GLN A 197 5.70 8.81 -0.65
CA GLN A 197 5.84 9.68 0.51
C GLN A 197 6.68 8.96 1.57
N VAL A 198 7.45 9.73 2.34
CA VAL A 198 8.01 9.25 3.60
C VAL A 198 6.91 9.35 4.66
N THR A 199 6.63 8.25 5.34
CA THR A 199 5.58 8.15 6.34
C THR A 199 6.01 7.23 7.49
N LEU A 200 5.25 7.23 8.57
CA LEU A 200 5.47 6.32 9.69
C LEU A 200 5.19 4.88 9.26
N PHE A 201 6.09 3.95 9.61
CA PHE A 201 5.86 2.52 9.44
C PHE A 201 5.16 1.98 10.70
N GLY A 202 3.82 2.02 10.69
CA GLY A 202 3.02 1.70 11.87
C GLY A 202 2.89 2.86 12.85
N ARG A 203 2.12 2.63 13.92
CA ARG A 203 1.88 3.63 14.97
C ARG A 203 3.04 3.68 15.95
N HIS A 204 3.41 4.90 16.34
CA HIS A 204 4.49 5.15 17.28
C HIS A 204 3.96 5.93 18.48
N LYS A 205 4.37 5.54 19.69
CA LYS A 205 4.04 6.25 20.94
C LYS A 205 5.32 6.60 21.68
N LEU A 206 5.59 7.90 21.79
CA LEU A 206 6.67 8.41 22.62
C LEU A 206 6.18 8.49 24.06
N THR A 207 6.82 7.76 24.97
CA THR A 207 6.46 7.73 26.39
C THR A 207 7.60 8.33 27.21
N VAL A 208 7.28 9.29 28.08
CA VAL A 208 8.28 9.97 28.93
C VAL A 208 9.09 8.95 29.73
N GLY A 209 10.41 9.10 29.71
CA GLY A 209 11.34 8.22 30.43
C GLY A 209 11.53 6.83 29.81
N ARG A 210 11.02 6.60 28.59
CA ARG A 210 11.20 5.34 27.85
C ARG A 210 11.92 5.61 26.52
N GLN A 211 12.81 4.70 26.16
CA GLN A 211 13.35 4.64 24.80
C GLN A 211 12.29 4.03 23.88
N ALA A 212 12.19 4.57 22.67
CA ALA A 212 11.32 4.06 21.62
C ALA A 212 12.08 4.09 20.29
N ASP A 213 11.89 3.07 19.48
CA ASP A 213 12.32 3.09 18.09
C ASP A 213 11.31 3.87 17.25
N PHE A 214 11.81 4.59 16.25
CA PHE A 214 10.99 5.36 15.33
C PHE A 214 11.29 4.89 13.91
N VAL A 215 10.32 4.20 13.30
CA VAL A 215 10.49 3.55 12.00
C VAL A 215 9.71 4.33 10.95
N LEU A 216 10.42 4.70 9.88
CA LEU A 216 9.84 5.33 8.71
C LEU A 216 9.85 4.37 7.54
N GLY A 217 8.83 4.46 6.70
CA GLY A 217 8.74 3.78 5.42
C GLY A 217 8.57 4.77 4.29
N VAL A 218 8.96 4.36 3.09
CA VAL A 218 8.55 5.01 1.85
C VAL A 218 7.36 4.23 1.31
N GLY A 219 6.29 4.91 0.94
CA GLY A 219 5.10 4.25 0.43
C GLY A 219 4.12 5.20 -0.22
N THR A 220 3.07 4.63 -0.78
CA THR A 220 1.97 5.36 -1.41
C THR A 220 0.76 5.36 -0.49
N PRO A 221 0.19 6.54 -0.17
CA PRO A 221 -1.00 6.60 0.66
C PRO A 221 -2.23 6.08 -0.09
N GLY A 222 -3.09 5.36 0.63
CA GLY A 222 -4.41 4.94 0.14
C GLY A 222 -5.57 5.55 0.94
N ILE A 223 -6.80 5.08 0.70
CA ILE A 223 -8.01 5.47 1.43
C ILE A 223 -8.40 4.39 2.43
N GLY A 224 -8.32 4.71 3.72
CA GLY A 224 -8.68 3.83 4.84
C GLY A 224 -7.47 3.44 5.70
N PRO A 225 -7.69 2.94 6.93
CA PRO A 225 -6.61 2.39 7.76
C PRO A 225 -5.92 1.19 7.10
N GLY A 226 -4.60 1.06 7.29
CA GLY A 226 -3.81 -0.07 6.77
C GLY A 226 -3.58 -0.07 5.26
N THR A 227 -3.98 0.97 4.53
CA THR A 227 -3.90 0.98 3.05
C THR A 227 -2.63 1.61 2.50
N THR A 228 -1.68 1.98 3.34
CA THR A 228 -0.38 2.48 2.86
C THR A 228 0.37 1.33 2.19
N ALA A 229 0.67 1.46 0.90
CA ALA A 229 1.47 0.48 0.18
C ALA A 229 2.95 0.86 0.29
N TYR A 230 3.64 0.24 1.25
CA TYR A 230 5.05 0.48 1.52
C TYR A 230 5.92 -0.17 0.46
N VAL A 231 7.00 0.52 0.09
CA VAL A 231 7.97 0.09 -0.90
C VAL A 231 9.00 -0.83 -0.25
N GLY A 232 9.22 -1.99 -0.88
CA GLY A 232 10.32 -2.89 -0.59
C GLY A 232 11.65 -2.15 -0.75
N TYR A 233 12.45 -2.22 0.30
CA TYR A 233 13.59 -1.34 0.47
C TYR A 233 14.77 -1.67 -0.45
N GLU A 234 15.00 -2.96 -0.65
CA GLU A 234 16.16 -3.50 -1.34
C GLU A 234 16.18 -3.10 -2.82
N GLY A 235 17.31 -2.51 -3.24
CA GLY A 235 17.52 -2.03 -4.61
C GLY A 235 16.81 -0.72 -4.96
N VAL A 236 15.94 -0.20 -4.09
CA VAL A 236 15.12 0.98 -4.38
C VAL A 236 15.54 2.20 -3.58
N ILE A 237 15.68 2.08 -2.26
CA ILE A 237 15.99 3.22 -1.39
C ILE A 237 17.51 3.30 -1.17
N PRO A 238 18.19 4.41 -1.54
CA PRO A 238 19.65 4.49 -1.45
C PRO A 238 20.19 4.22 -0.04
N GLU A 239 21.28 3.45 0.04
CA GLU A 239 21.90 3.01 1.31
C GLU A 239 22.40 4.14 2.20
N LYS A 240 22.83 5.25 1.57
CA LYS A 240 23.49 6.38 2.24
C LYS A 240 22.60 7.60 2.38
N VAL A 241 21.30 7.44 2.16
CA VAL A 241 20.30 8.49 2.36
C VAL A 241 19.51 8.16 3.61
N TYR A 242 19.48 9.11 4.54
CA TYR A 242 18.83 8.96 5.84
C TYR A 242 17.72 10.00 5.97
N PRO A 243 16.51 9.61 6.40
CA PRO A 243 15.46 10.57 6.67
C PRO A 243 15.75 11.30 7.98
N THR A 244 15.28 12.55 8.04
CA THR A 244 15.34 13.38 9.23
C THR A 244 13.93 13.60 9.76
N VAL A 245 13.74 13.42 11.07
CA VAL A 245 12.48 13.71 11.76
C VAL A 245 12.65 14.92 12.67
N GLU A 246 11.70 15.84 12.63
CA GLU A 246 11.51 16.89 13.65
C GLU A 246 10.38 16.44 14.57
N ILE A 247 10.64 16.40 15.88
CA ILE A 247 9.67 16.05 16.91
C ILE A 247 9.36 17.31 17.71
N ALA A 248 8.08 17.69 17.75
CA ALA A 248 7.59 18.77 18.60
C ALA A 248 6.94 18.18 19.86
N TYR A 249 7.46 18.54 21.03
CA TYR A 249 6.95 18.10 22.32
C TYR A 249 5.94 19.09 22.90
N PRO A 250 4.98 18.63 23.71
CA PRO A 250 4.03 19.52 24.39
C PRO A 250 4.76 20.62 25.17
N PRO A 251 4.28 21.87 25.12
CA PRO A 251 4.92 22.97 25.83
C PRO A 251 4.81 22.76 27.35
N VAL A 252 5.84 23.17 28.08
CA VAL A 252 5.92 23.02 29.54
C VAL A 252 4.84 23.85 30.26
N ARG A 253 4.33 24.91 29.61
CA ARG A 253 3.27 25.78 30.09
C ARG A 253 2.28 26.07 28.97
N GLU A 254 1.01 26.25 29.33
CA GLU A 254 -0.02 26.69 28.39
C GLU A 254 0.38 28.03 27.76
N GLY A 255 0.27 28.13 26.43
CA GLY A 255 0.63 29.32 25.65
C GLY A 255 2.12 29.50 25.33
N ALA A 256 3.01 28.60 25.77
CA ALA A 256 4.42 28.62 25.37
C ALA A 256 4.64 27.87 24.04
N GLU A 257 5.74 28.21 23.34
CA GLU A 257 6.16 27.51 22.13
C GLU A 257 6.56 26.05 22.44
N PRO A 258 6.19 25.07 21.60
CA PRO A 258 6.63 23.68 21.71
C PRO A 258 8.15 23.56 21.63
N ALA A 259 8.74 22.71 22.48
CA ALA A 259 10.14 22.33 22.29
C ALA A 259 10.25 21.44 21.05
N LYS A 260 11.22 21.71 20.19
CA LYS A 260 11.47 20.95 18.96
C LYS A 260 12.85 20.33 18.98
N GLU A 261 12.94 19.08 18.57
CA GLU A 261 14.20 18.36 18.42
C GLU A 261 14.25 17.68 17.05
N GLN A 262 15.45 17.58 16.49
CA GLN A 262 15.67 17.00 15.17
C GLN A 262 16.59 15.80 15.26
N TYR A 263 16.23 14.72 14.58
CA TYR A 263 16.93 13.45 14.60
C TYR A 263 17.14 12.93 13.17
N GLU A 264 18.37 12.54 12.84
CA GLU A 264 18.68 11.78 11.63
C GLU A 264 18.57 10.27 11.94
N LEU A 265 17.71 9.54 11.23
CA LEU A 265 17.45 8.13 11.48
C LEU A 265 18.40 7.25 10.67
N LYS A 266 19.42 6.71 11.33
CA LYS A 266 20.50 5.93 10.69
C LYS A 266 20.27 4.42 10.67
N GLY A 267 19.35 3.92 11.51
CA GLY A 267 18.97 2.52 11.51
C GLY A 267 18.24 2.15 10.22
N ARG A 268 18.57 0.99 9.64
CA ARG A 268 17.89 0.41 8.47
C ARG A 268 17.31 -0.94 8.91
N CYS A 269 16.07 -1.20 8.54
CA CYS A 269 15.30 -2.40 8.90
C CYS A 269 15.19 -3.31 7.69
#